data_AF-A0A966WKC0-F1
#
_entry.id   AF-A0A966WKC0-F1
#
_cell.length_a   1.000
_cell.length_b   1.000
_cell.length_c   1.000
_cell.angle_alpha   90.00
_cell.angle_beta   90.00
_cell.angle_gamma   90.00
#
_symmetry.space_group_name_H-M   'P 1'
#
loop_
_entity.id
_entity.type
_entity.pdbx_description
1 polymer ?
#
loop_
_entity_poly.entity_id
_entity_poly.type
_entity_poly.pdbx_seq_one_letter_code
_entity_poly.pdbx_strand_id
1 'polypeptide(L)'
;MNLIQELMNQAHTGGLLQAEHIKRFSPGEIREAIQTLVATEQLDLAYALGAAGMGIHPHSEDMLAINGLLALMQQDWPVAVDYLQELMDIQGANTQAFTYVMMVRALRCNLDPARALQVARQGLQAFPEQLELMAESLALEDYADLVGVSTQIQ
;
A
#
# COMPACT_ATOMS: atom_id res chain seq x y z
N MET A 1 -26.71 8.16 -7.63
CA MET A 1 -26.42 6.75 -7.26
C MET A 1 -24.93 6.67 -7.06
N ASN A 2 -24.45 6.25 -5.88
CA ASN A 2 -23.01 6.18 -5.62
C ASN A 2 -22.43 4.86 -6.15
N LEU A 3 -21.11 4.78 -6.32
CA LEU A 3 -20.41 3.60 -6.87
C LEU A 3 -20.75 2.33 -6.07
N ILE A 4 -20.76 2.40 -4.74
CA ILE A 4 -21.07 1.26 -3.86
C ILE A 4 -22.47 0.70 -4.14
N GLN A 5 -23.49 1.55 -4.24
CA GLN A 5 -24.87 1.11 -4.52
C GLN A 5 -24.96 0.36 -5.86
N GLU A 6 -24.23 0.83 -6.88
CA GLU A 6 -24.20 0.17 -8.17
C GLU A 6 -23.48 -1.18 -8.13
N LEU A 7 -22.32 -1.24 -7.45
CA LEU A 7 -21.56 -2.49 -7.26
C LEU A 7 -22.37 -3.53 -6.51
N MET A 8 -23.03 -3.13 -5.42
CA MET A 8 -23.89 -4.02 -4.65
C MET A 8 -25.03 -4.57 -5.51
N ASN A 9 -25.68 -3.73 -6.31
CA ASN A 9 -26.75 -4.18 -7.22
C ASN A 9 -26.23 -5.14 -8.31
N GLN A 10 -25.04 -4.91 -8.85
CA GLN A 10 -24.42 -5.80 -9.85
C GLN A 10 -24.01 -7.13 -9.25
N ALA A 11 -23.41 -7.13 -8.04
CA ALA A 11 -23.03 -8.34 -7.33
C ALA A 11 -24.24 -9.23 -7.01
N HIS A 12 -25.36 -8.63 -6.56
CA HIS A 12 -26.60 -9.36 -6.28
C HIS A 12 -27.25 -9.97 -7.52
N THR A 13 -27.02 -9.39 -8.71
CA THR A 13 -27.59 -9.86 -9.98
C THR A 13 -26.65 -10.79 -10.76
N GLY A 14 -25.47 -11.12 -10.21
CA GLY A 14 -24.46 -11.93 -10.88
C GLY A 14 -23.80 -11.23 -12.08
N GLY A 15 -23.90 -9.90 -12.15
CA GLY A 15 -23.30 -9.09 -13.21
C GLY A 15 -21.78 -8.99 -13.05
N LEU A 16 -21.05 -9.09 -14.17
CA LEU A 16 -19.62 -8.80 -14.21
C LEU A 16 -19.38 -7.30 -14.01
N LEU A 17 -18.38 -6.95 -13.21
CA LEU A 17 -17.88 -5.58 -13.10
C LEU A 17 -17.28 -5.16 -14.44
N GLN A 18 -17.93 -4.22 -15.13
CA GLN A 18 -17.44 -3.70 -16.40
C GLN A 18 -16.61 -2.44 -16.17
N ALA A 19 -15.34 -2.47 -16.59
CA ALA A 19 -14.41 -1.34 -16.45
C ALA A 19 -14.96 -0.03 -17.05
N GLU A 20 -15.75 -0.10 -18.13
CA GLU A 20 -16.39 1.07 -18.75
C GLU A 20 -17.36 1.80 -17.81
N HIS A 21 -18.02 1.08 -16.91
CA HIS A 21 -18.91 1.69 -15.92
C HIS A 21 -18.14 2.36 -14.78
N ILE A 22 -16.92 1.88 -14.51
CA ILE A 22 -16.06 2.38 -13.44
C ILE A 22 -15.35 3.68 -13.88
N LYS A 23 -15.00 3.81 -15.17
CA LYS A 23 -14.32 4.99 -15.76
C LYS A 23 -14.99 6.34 -15.51
N ARG A 24 -16.28 6.35 -15.21
CA ARG A 24 -17.04 7.60 -14.94
C ARG A 24 -16.82 8.15 -13.53
N PHE A 25 -16.27 7.34 -12.64
CA PHE A 25 -15.97 7.72 -11.26
C PHE A 25 -14.52 8.17 -11.16
N SER A 26 -14.27 9.17 -10.34
CA SER A 26 -12.92 9.64 -10.05
C SER A 26 -12.12 8.60 -9.24
N PRO A 27 -10.78 8.64 -9.30
CA PRO A 27 -9.94 7.78 -8.44
C PRO A 27 -10.29 7.89 -6.95
N GLY A 28 -10.58 9.09 -6.44
CA GLY A 28 -10.99 9.29 -5.06
C GLY A 28 -12.31 8.58 -4.70
N GLU A 29 -13.31 8.64 -5.59
CA GLU A 29 -14.58 7.91 -5.39
C GLU A 29 -14.38 6.39 -5.42
N ILE A 30 -13.52 5.89 -6.31
CA ILE A 30 -13.16 4.47 -6.37
C ILE A 30 -12.46 4.05 -5.08
N ARG A 31 -11.50 4.85 -4.59
CA ARG A 31 -10.78 4.60 -3.33
C ARG A 31 -11.75 4.52 -2.15
N GLU A 32 -12.68 5.46 -2.01
CA GLU A 32 -13.67 5.46 -0.92
C GLU A 32 -14.60 4.25 -0.99
N ALA A 33 -14.98 3.83 -2.20
CA ALA A 33 -15.74 2.61 -2.39
C ALA A 33 -14.97 1.37 -1.93
N ILE A 34 -13.70 1.24 -2.32
CA ILE A 34 -12.81 0.15 -1.87
C ILE A 34 -12.69 0.14 -0.34
N GLN A 35 -12.46 1.29 0.28
CA GLN A 35 -12.36 1.40 1.74
C GLN A 35 -13.65 0.91 2.43
N THR A 36 -14.82 1.25 1.88
CA THR A 36 -16.09 0.77 2.42
C THR A 36 -16.27 -0.74 2.25
N LEU A 37 -15.83 -1.30 1.12
CA LEU A 37 -15.86 -2.75 0.89
C LEU A 37 -14.97 -3.49 1.88
N VAL A 38 -13.75 -2.99 2.11
CA VAL A 38 -12.84 -3.54 3.13
C VAL A 38 -13.47 -3.46 4.53
N ALA A 39 -14.04 -2.31 4.89
CA ALA A 39 -14.69 -2.11 6.19
C ALA A 39 -15.93 -3.00 6.41
N THR A 40 -16.54 -3.48 5.33
CA THR A 40 -17.70 -4.39 5.35
C THR A 40 -17.31 -5.84 5.02
N GLU A 41 -16.01 -6.16 5.07
CA GLU A 41 -15.44 -7.49 4.83
C GLU A 41 -15.76 -8.09 3.43
N GLN A 42 -16.13 -7.25 2.47
CA GLN A 42 -16.37 -7.66 1.08
C GLN A 42 -15.05 -7.65 0.28
N LEU A 43 -14.09 -8.46 0.72
CA LEU A 43 -12.71 -8.41 0.24
C LEU A 43 -12.57 -8.77 -1.24
N ASP A 44 -13.27 -9.80 -1.73
CA ASP A 44 -13.22 -10.19 -3.14
C ASP A 44 -13.64 -9.04 -4.07
N LEU A 45 -14.69 -8.31 -3.68
CA LEU A 45 -15.18 -7.16 -4.42
C LEU A 45 -14.22 -5.97 -4.30
N ALA A 46 -13.62 -5.75 -3.13
CA ALA A 46 -12.60 -4.73 -2.93
C ALA A 46 -11.38 -4.96 -3.83
N TYR A 47 -10.91 -6.20 -3.93
CA TYR A 47 -9.79 -6.57 -4.79
C TYR A 47 -10.12 -6.45 -6.28
N ALA A 48 -11.31 -6.91 -6.70
CA ALA A 48 -11.75 -6.78 -8.09
C ALA A 48 -11.89 -5.31 -8.49
N LEU A 49 -12.45 -4.47 -7.61
CA LEU A 49 -12.57 -3.03 -7.85
C LEU A 49 -11.20 -2.34 -7.85
N GLY A 50 -10.30 -2.73 -6.95
CA GLY A 50 -8.92 -2.24 -6.91
C GLY A 50 -8.16 -2.52 -8.21
N ALA A 51 -8.21 -3.76 -8.69
CA ALA A 51 -7.59 -4.17 -9.96
C ALA A 51 -8.18 -3.42 -11.15
N ALA A 52 -9.52 -3.26 -11.20
CA ALA A 52 -10.18 -2.47 -12.24
C ALA A 52 -9.76 -0.99 -12.17
N GLY A 53 -9.70 -0.41 -10.97
CA GLY A 53 -9.26 0.96 -10.73
C GLY A 53 -7.83 1.21 -11.21
N MET A 54 -6.90 0.31 -10.88
CA MET A 54 -5.51 0.36 -11.37
C MET A 54 -5.43 0.29 -12.90
N GLY A 55 -6.23 -0.55 -13.55
CA GLY A 55 -6.26 -0.64 -15.01
C GLY A 55 -6.75 0.63 -15.70
N ILE A 56 -7.57 1.44 -15.03
CA ILE A 56 -8.12 2.69 -15.57
C ILE A 56 -7.23 3.89 -15.22
N HIS A 57 -6.70 3.92 -13.99
CA HIS A 57 -5.94 5.03 -13.43
C HIS A 57 -4.61 4.56 -12.80
N PRO A 58 -3.66 4.02 -13.59
CA PRO A 58 -2.48 3.31 -13.08
C PRO A 58 -1.54 4.19 -12.23
N HIS A 59 -1.41 5.47 -12.57
CA HIS A 59 -0.49 6.41 -11.90
C HIS A 59 -1.22 7.34 -10.91
N SER A 60 -2.47 7.03 -10.55
CA SER A 60 -3.20 7.87 -9.60
C SER A 60 -2.70 7.60 -8.18
N GLU A 61 -2.36 8.65 -7.44
CA GLU A 61 -2.00 8.54 -6.02
C GLU A 61 -3.07 7.78 -5.21
N ASP A 62 -4.36 8.06 -5.45
CA ASP A 62 -5.47 7.37 -4.78
C ASP A 62 -5.45 5.85 -5.06
N MET A 63 -5.19 5.45 -6.32
CA MET A 63 -5.16 4.04 -6.71
C MET A 63 -3.92 3.32 -6.21
N LEU A 64 -2.75 3.93 -6.33
CA LEU A 64 -1.50 3.38 -5.82
C LEU A 64 -1.55 3.21 -4.30
N ALA A 65 -2.07 4.21 -3.57
CA ALA A 65 -2.22 4.15 -2.13
C ALA A 65 -3.14 3.00 -1.70
N ILE A 66 -4.36 2.92 -2.24
CA ILE A 66 -5.31 1.90 -1.79
C ILE A 66 -4.92 0.48 -2.25
N ASN A 67 -4.38 0.33 -3.47
CA ASN A 67 -3.97 -0.99 -3.96
C ASN A 67 -2.68 -1.48 -3.28
N GLY A 68 -1.77 -0.57 -2.89
CA GLY A 68 -0.64 -0.92 -2.02
C GLY A 68 -1.10 -1.51 -0.69
N LEU A 69 -2.14 -0.93 -0.07
CA LEU A 69 -2.73 -1.46 1.16
C LEU A 69 -3.46 -2.80 0.93
N LEU A 70 -4.21 -2.94 -0.17
CA LEU A 70 -4.85 -4.22 -0.52
C LEU A 70 -3.82 -5.34 -0.77
N ALA A 71 -2.68 -5.02 -1.39
CA ALA A 71 -1.59 -5.97 -1.60
C ALA A 71 -0.95 -6.39 -0.27
N LEU A 72 -0.74 -5.45 0.66
CA LEU A 72 -0.31 -5.76 2.03
C LEU A 72 -1.30 -6.71 2.74
N MET A 73 -2.61 -6.47 2.60
CA MET A 73 -3.64 -7.35 3.18
C MET A 73 -3.60 -8.76 2.57
N GLN A 74 -3.32 -8.86 1.27
CA GLN A 74 -3.18 -10.14 0.56
C GLN A 74 -1.82 -10.82 0.76
N GLN A 75 -0.91 -10.20 1.53
CA GLN A 75 0.46 -10.66 1.70
C GLN A 75 1.26 -10.73 0.39
N ASP A 76 0.86 -9.95 -0.61
CA ASP A 76 1.60 -9.77 -1.85
C ASP A 76 2.63 -8.65 -1.68
N TRP A 77 3.71 -8.99 -0.98
CA TRP A 77 4.74 -8.03 -0.58
C TRP A 77 5.46 -7.37 -1.78
N PRO A 78 5.85 -8.09 -2.85
CA PRO A 78 6.44 -7.47 -4.03
C PRO A 78 5.52 -6.43 -4.66
N VAL A 79 4.25 -6.76 -4.87
CA VAL A 79 3.29 -5.83 -5.49
C VAL A 79 3.04 -4.62 -4.58
N ALA A 80 2.96 -4.83 -3.26
CA ALA A 80 2.86 -3.72 -2.31
C ALA A 80 4.06 -2.78 -2.40
N VAL A 81 5.28 -3.32 -2.49
CA VAL A 81 6.51 -2.51 -2.64
C VAL A 81 6.47 -1.71 -3.93
N ASP A 82 6.05 -2.31 -5.04
CA ASP A 82 5.99 -1.61 -6.34
C ASP A 82 5.00 -0.43 -6.30
N TYR A 83 3.78 -0.65 -5.83
CA TYR A 83 2.77 0.42 -5.73
C TYR A 83 3.18 1.53 -4.75
N LEU A 84 3.74 1.16 -3.60
CA LEU A 84 4.18 2.14 -2.62
C LEU A 84 5.40 2.93 -3.13
N GLN A 85 6.30 2.30 -3.89
CA GLN A 85 7.46 2.99 -4.45
C GLN A 85 7.02 4.02 -5.47
N GLU A 86 6.14 3.63 -6.39
CA GLU A 86 5.60 4.54 -7.40
C GLU A 86 4.83 5.69 -6.74
N LEU A 87 4.05 5.42 -5.69
CA LEU A 87 3.38 6.45 -4.91
C LEU A 87 4.38 7.44 -4.32
N MET A 88 5.46 6.96 -3.70
CA MET A 88 6.52 7.81 -3.13
C MET A 88 7.22 8.64 -4.22
N ASP A 89 7.44 8.06 -5.40
CA ASP A 89 8.07 8.76 -6.53
C ASP A 89 7.18 9.90 -7.05
N ILE A 90 5.86 9.69 -7.11
CA ILE A 90 4.88 10.72 -7.51
C ILE A 90 4.74 11.81 -6.44
N GLN A 91 4.65 11.41 -5.17
CA GLN A 91 4.44 12.35 -4.06
C GLN A 91 5.69 13.16 -3.73
N GLY A 92 6.88 12.56 -3.90
CA GLY A 92 8.17 13.18 -3.59
C GLY A 92 8.20 13.74 -2.17
N ALA A 93 8.45 15.05 -2.05
CA ALA A 93 8.50 15.75 -0.76
C ALA A 93 7.16 15.76 0.01
N ASN A 94 6.04 15.50 -0.67
CA ASN A 94 4.71 15.42 -0.06
C ASN A 94 4.35 14.01 0.45
N THR A 95 5.29 13.05 0.37
CA THR A 95 5.07 11.68 0.84
C THR A 95 4.67 11.69 2.32
N GLN A 96 3.55 11.07 2.63
CA GLN A 96 2.99 11.05 3.98
C GLN A 96 3.76 10.07 4.88
N ALA A 97 3.82 10.35 6.19
CA ALA A 97 4.47 9.48 7.17
C ALA A 97 3.95 8.03 7.10
N PHE A 98 2.64 7.85 6.92
CA PHE A 98 2.02 6.54 6.82
C PHE A 98 2.53 5.72 5.61
N THR A 99 2.80 6.37 4.47
CA THR A 99 3.38 5.71 3.29
C THR A 99 4.76 5.13 3.60
N TYR A 100 5.62 5.88 4.31
CA TYR A 100 6.90 5.37 4.78
C TYR A 100 6.74 4.14 5.69
N VAL A 101 5.81 4.19 6.66
CA VAL A 101 5.56 3.07 7.58
C VAL A 101 5.12 1.83 6.80
N MET A 102 4.20 1.97 5.84
CA MET A 102 3.74 0.85 5.03
C MET A 102 4.84 0.29 4.13
N MET A 103 5.68 1.15 3.53
CA MET A 103 6.82 0.72 2.71
C MET A 103 7.83 -0.09 3.53
N VAL A 104 8.17 0.38 4.74
CA VAL A 104 9.07 -0.34 5.66
C VAL A 104 8.50 -1.73 5.98
N ARG A 105 7.20 -1.82 6.30
CA ARG A 105 6.54 -3.12 6.57
C ARG A 105 6.58 -4.02 5.34
N ALA A 106 6.24 -3.51 4.17
CA ALA A 106 6.27 -4.26 2.91
C ALA A 106 7.67 -4.84 2.64
N LEU A 107 8.72 -4.03 2.78
CA LEU A 107 10.11 -4.44 2.57
C LEU A 107 10.58 -5.48 3.58
N ARG A 108 10.23 -5.34 4.87
CA ARG A 108 10.53 -6.35 5.90
C ARG A 108 9.89 -7.69 5.56
N CYS A 109 8.61 -7.68 5.21
CA CYS A 109 7.89 -8.87 4.80
C CYS A 109 8.41 -9.46 3.49
N ASN A 110 8.94 -8.62 2.60
CA ASN A 110 9.62 -9.02 1.37
C ASN A 110 11.10 -9.42 1.57
N LEU A 111 11.56 -9.55 2.82
CA LEU A 111 12.93 -9.95 3.19
C LEU A 111 14.03 -9.01 2.67
N ASP A 112 13.74 -7.70 2.56
CA ASP A 112 14.71 -6.66 2.23
C ASP A 112 14.91 -5.69 3.42
N PRO A 113 15.56 -6.13 4.52
CA PRO A 113 15.75 -5.32 5.71
C PRO A 113 16.70 -4.14 5.49
N ALA A 114 17.63 -4.24 4.53
CA ALA A 114 18.57 -3.16 4.22
C ALA A 114 17.84 -1.96 3.62
N ARG A 115 16.99 -2.18 2.61
CA ARG A 115 16.15 -1.13 2.04
C ARG A 115 15.11 -0.65 3.03
N ALA A 116 14.53 -1.55 3.85
CA ALA A 116 13.60 -1.16 4.90
C ALA A 116 14.22 -0.15 5.87
N LEU A 117 15.47 -0.37 6.31
CA LEU A 117 16.18 0.54 7.20
C LEU A 117 16.46 1.89 6.54
N GLN A 118 16.83 1.90 5.26
CA GLN A 118 17.01 3.13 4.50
C GLN A 118 15.72 3.96 4.44
N VAL A 119 14.59 3.31 4.12
CA VAL A 119 13.28 3.98 4.06
C VAL A 119 12.85 4.48 5.45
N ALA A 120 13.07 3.70 6.51
CA ALA A 120 12.77 4.12 7.88
C ALA A 120 13.53 5.39 8.26
N ARG A 121 14.84 5.44 7.96
CA ARG A 121 15.69 6.62 8.20
C ARG A 121 15.25 7.82 7.36
N GLN A 122 14.91 7.63 6.09
CA GLN A 122 14.37 8.69 5.24
C GLN A 122 13.06 9.24 5.82
N GLY A 123 12.15 8.36 6.23
CA GLY A 123 10.89 8.74 6.86
C GLY A 123 11.10 9.53 8.16
N LEU A 124 12.07 9.14 9.00
CA LEU A 124 12.41 9.86 10.23
C LEU A 124 13.08 11.21 9.98
N GLN A 125 13.75 11.43 8.85
CA GLN A 125 14.23 12.76 8.48
C GLN A 125 13.07 13.71 8.20
N ALA A 126 12.00 13.22 7.56
CA ALA A 126 10.79 14.01 7.28
C ALA A 126 9.84 14.11 8.49
N PHE A 127 9.77 13.05 9.31
CA PHE A 127 8.86 12.91 10.45
C PHE A 127 9.60 12.36 11.68
N PRO A 128 10.40 13.19 12.38
CA PRO A 128 11.30 12.72 13.45
C PRO A 128 10.60 12.07 14.65
N GLU A 129 9.33 12.39 14.88
CA GLU A 129 8.54 11.93 16.03
C GLU A 129 7.55 10.81 15.65
N GLN A 130 7.62 10.26 14.44
CA GLN A 130 6.74 9.17 14.02
C GLN A 130 7.13 7.87 14.74
N LEU A 131 6.34 7.51 15.76
CA LEU A 131 6.63 6.39 16.67
C LEU A 131 6.84 5.05 15.96
N GLU A 132 6.03 4.73 14.95
CA GLU A 132 6.17 3.50 14.19
C GLU A 132 7.50 3.44 13.44
N LEU A 133 7.95 4.54 12.83
CA LEU A 133 9.23 4.57 12.13
C LEU A 133 10.42 4.46 13.09
N MET A 134 10.31 5.08 14.28
CA MET A 134 11.33 4.96 15.33
C MET A 134 11.48 3.51 15.79
N ALA A 135 10.36 2.83 16.06
CA ALA A 135 10.34 1.44 16.49
C ALA A 135 10.90 0.51 15.41
N GLU A 136 10.49 0.70 14.15
CA GLU A 136 10.99 -0.09 13.02
C GLU A 136 12.49 0.13 12.79
N SER A 137 12.97 1.38 12.84
CA SER A 137 14.40 1.70 12.68
C SER A 137 15.25 1.01 13.73
N LEU A 138 14.86 1.07 15.01
CA LEU A 138 15.59 0.43 16.10
C LEU A 138 15.66 -1.10 15.90
N ALA A 139 14.53 -1.74 15.59
CA ALA A 139 14.50 -3.18 15.37
C ALA A 139 15.35 -3.63 14.16
N LEU A 140 15.40 -2.81 13.12
CA LEU A 140 16.21 -3.08 11.93
C LEU A 140 17.71 -2.86 12.17
N GLU A 141 18.07 -1.87 12.98
CA GLU A 141 19.46 -1.62 13.39
C GLU A 141 19.98 -2.77 14.27
N ASP A 142 19.20 -3.20 15.27
CA ASP A 142 19.53 -4.36 16.09
C ASP A 142 19.76 -5.62 15.24
N TYR A 143 18.91 -5.84 14.24
CA TYR A 143 19.07 -6.96 13.30
C TYR A 143 20.35 -6.82 12.45
N ALA A 144 20.63 -5.62 11.92
CA ALA A 144 21.84 -5.38 11.13
C ALA A 144 23.12 -5.60 11.95
N ASP A 145 23.13 -5.18 13.22
CA ASP A 145 24.24 -5.39 14.14
C ASP A 145 24.44 -6.88 14.44
N LEU A 146 23.37 -7.63 14.72
CA LEU A 146 23.44 -9.08 14.94
C LEU A 146 24.01 -9.83 13.73
N VAL A 147 23.58 -9.47 12.52
CA VAL A 147 24.08 -10.08 11.27
C VAL A 147 25.51 -9.62 10.97
N GLY A 148 25.88 -8.39 11.32
CA GLY A 148 27.21 -7.82 11.17
C GLY A 148 28.29 -8.43 12.09
N VAL A 149 27.91 -9.14 13.15
CA VAL A 149 28.83 -9.74 14.14
C VAL A 149 29.45 -11.09 13.67
N SER A 150 29.09 -11.63 12.50
CA SER A 150 29.71 -12.87 11.97
C SER A 150 30.90 -12.68 11.00
N THR A 151 31.52 -11.49 10.93
CA THR A 151 32.73 -11.28 10.10
C THR A 151 34.03 -11.08 10.89
N GLN A 152 34.05 -11.47 12.17
CA GLN A 152 35.28 -11.59 12.95
C GLN A 152 35.42 -13.01 13.49
N ILE A 153 35.80 -13.94 12.61
CA ILE A 153 36.48 -15.17 13.03
C ILE A 153 37.84 -15.19 12.33
N GLN A 154 38.83 -14.76 13.12
CA GLN A 154 40.28 -15.08 13.13
C GLN A 154 41.06 -15.04 11.81
#